data_AF-A0A7X5XBK5-F1
#
_entry.id   AF-A0A7X5XBK5-F1
#
_cell.length_a   1.000
_cell.length_b   1.000
_cell.length_c   1.000
_cell.angle_alpha   90.00
_cell.angle_beta   90.00
_cell.angle_gamma   90.00
#
_symmetry.space_group_name_H-M   'P 1'
#
loop_
_entity.id
_entity.type
_entity.pdbx_description
1 polymer ?
#
loop_
_entity_poly.entity_id
_entity_poly.type
_entity_poly.pdbx_seq_one_letter_code
_entity_poly.pdbx_strand_id
1 'polypeptide(L)'
;MSVLTTSSTTAATSSYVTSIAHTREQIHAAQRLRYQVFGEERGGRLDAAVDGRDVDEFDEVMDHLIVTDTATGTVVGTYRLLPPGRSERLYSDTEFDLRGLPAEVRSSMVEAGRACVHADHRSGAVINLMWAGLARYVLLSGHRYLAGCASVPLADGEQAAAGAWLLGTTKHAAPPEMRVHPHDPWIPSRPLDGEPSYAELPPLLRGYLRVGAWMCGSPQHDRAFNDADFFVLLDTERMNDRYRRYFLGESQ
;
A
#
# COMPACT_ATOMS: atom_id res chain seq x y z
N MET A 1 -39.65 -45.40 -7.97
CA MET A 1 -38.25 -45.08 -8.29
C MET A 1 -38.14 -43.57 -8.36
N SER A 2 -37.62 -42.92 -7.30
CA SER A 2 -37.41 -41.48 -7.26
C SER A 2 -35.99 -41.19 -7.69
N VAL A 3 -35.82 -40.53 -8.84
CA VAL A 3 -34.50 -40.12 -9.34
C VAL A 3 -34.16 -38.79 -8.68
N LEU A 4 -33.29 -38.83 -7.67
CA LEU A 4 -32.69 -37.63 -7.07
C LEU A 4 -31.78 -36.99 -8.12
N THR A 5 -32.20 -35.84 -8.64
CA THR A 5 -31.37 -35.00 -9.51
C THR A 5 -30.38 -34.25 -8.62
N THR A 6 -29.15 -34.72 -8.55
CA THR A 6 -28.05 -33.98 -7.94
C THR A 6 -27.71 -32.78 -8.84
N SER A 7 -28.11 -31.58 -8.43
CA SER A 7 -27.57 -30.36 -9.01
C SER A 7 -26.10 -30.23 -8.60
N SER A 8 -25.19 -30.47 -9.55
CA SER A 8 -23.80 -30.08 -9.42
C SER A 8 -23.72 -28.55 -9.44
N THR A 9 -23.62 -27.93 -8.28
CA THR A 9 -23.24 -26.52 -8.18
C THR A 9 -21.79 -26.43 -8.65
N THR A 10 -21.60 -26.02 -9.90
CA THR A 10 -20.28 -25.66 -10.41
C THR A 10 -19.90 -24.39 -9.66
N ALA A 11 -19.02 -24.49 -8.66
CA ALA A 11 -18.44 -23.31 -8.05
C ALA A 11 -17.76 -22.50 -9.17
N ALA A 12 -18.28 -21.31 -9.46
CA ALA A 12 -17.67 -20.42 -10.43
C ALA A 12 -16.24 -20.14 -9.95
N THR A 13 -15.25 -20.55 -10.71
CA THR A 13 -13.85 -20.26 -10.42
C THR A 13 -13.68 -18.75 -10.50
N SER A 14 -13.52 -18.06 -9.38
CA SER A 14 -13.22 -16.64 -9.37
C SER A 14 -11.91 -16.41 -10.11
N SER A 15 -11.98 -15.60 -11.16
CA SER A 15 -10.84 -15.06 -11.88
C SER A 15 -10.75 -13.57 -11.52
N TYR A 16 -9.54 -13.02 -11.52
CA TYR A 16 -9.32 -11.63 -11.18
C TYR A 16 -8.74 -10.88 -12.37
N VAL A 17 -9.19 -9.65 -12.58
CA VAL A 17 -8.65 -8.75 -13.60
C VAL A 17 -8.09 -7.51 -12.92
N THR A 18 -6.89 -7.11 -13.34
CA THR A 18 -6.21 -5.89 -12.85
C THR A 18 -6.26 -4.82 -13.92
N SER A 19 -6.59 -3.59 -13.55
CA SER A 19 -6.62 -2.45 -14.48
C SER A 19 -6.44 -1.12 -13.75
N ILE A 20 -6.10 -0.07 -14.49
CA ILE A 20 -6.27 1.31 -14.00
C ILE A 20 -7.72 1.71 -14.27
N ALA A 21 -8.41 2.20 -13.25
CA ALA A 21 -9.77 2.69 -13.38
C ALA A 21 -9.83 3.84 -14.39
N HIS A 22 -10.78 3.75 -15.32
CA HIS A 22 -10.96 4.71 -16.41
C HIS A 22 -12.39 5.24 -16.47
N THR A 23 -13.28 4.77 -15.59
CA THR A 23 -14.63 5.30 -15.43
C THR A 23 -14.86 5.80 -14.01
N ARG A 24 -15.82 6.71 -13.85
CA ARG A 24 -16.22 7.23 -12.54
C ARG A 24 -16.77 6.12 -11.65
N GLU A 25 -17.49 5.16 -12.23
CA GLU A 25 -18.07 4.03 -11.50
C GLU A 25 -16.99 3.14 -10.90
N GLN A 26 -15.88 2.92 -11.62
CA GLN A 26 -14.74 2.15 -11.11
C GLN A 26 -14.02 2.88 -9.96
N ILE A 27 -13.82 4.19 -10.10
CA ILE A 27 -13.25 5.02 -9.02
C ILE A 27 -14.16 4.99 -7.79
N HIS A 28 -15.47 5.17 -7.97
CA HIS A 28 -16.44 5.06 -6.89
C HIS A 28 -16.44 3.68 -6.23
N ALA A 29 -16.28 2.58 -7.00
CA ALA A 29 -16.18 1.24 -6.45
C ALA A 29 -14.91 1.08 -5.59
N ALA A 30 -13.76 1.59 -6.04
CA ALA A 30 -12.53 1.62 -5.26
C ALA A 30 -12.68 2.45 -3.97
N GLN A 31 -13.34 3.62 -4.04
CA GLN A 31 -13.62 4.47 -2.88
C GLN A 31 -14.53 3.80 -1.85
N ARG A 32 -15.54 3.04 -2.30
CA ARG A 32 -16.40 2.24 -1.40
C ARG A 32 -15.62 1.12 -0.73
N LEU A 33 -14.78 0.40 -1.49
CA LEU A 33 -13.91 -0.62 -0.92
C LEU A 33 -12.99 -0.05 0.17
N ARG A 34 -12.39 1.12 -0.08
CA ARG A 34 -11.57 1.83 0.91
C ARG A 34 -12.37 2.21 2.15
N TYR A 35 -13.59 2.73 1.98
CA TYR A 35 -14.47 3.04 3.12
C TYR A 35 -14.77 1.80 3.97
N GLN A 36 -15.12 0.67 3.34
CA GLN A 36 -15.38 -0.58 4.04
C GLN A 36 -14.15 -1.05 4.84
N VAL A 37 -12.96 -1.00 4.25
CA VAL A 37 -11.75 -1.49 4.93
C VAL A 37 -11.22 -0.51 5.97
N PHE A 38 -11.10 0.78 5.64
CA PHE A 38 -10.47 1.77 6.53
C PHE A 38 -11.45 2.34 7.55
N GLY A 39 -12.70 2.58 7.16
CA GLY A 39 -13.74 3.12 8.03
C GLY A 39 -14.43 2.04 8.84
N GLU A 40 -15.03 1.04 8.19
CA GLU A 40 -15.89 0.06 8.88
C GLU A 40 -15.08 -1.03 9.59
N GLU A 41 -14.12 -1.66 8.91
CA GLU A 41 -13.34 -2.77 9.49
C GLU A 41 -12.27 -2.27 10.47
N ARG A 42 -11.49 -1.26 10.10
CA ARG A 42 -10.41 -0.73 10.95
C ARG A 42 -10.89 0.30 11.99
N GLY A 43 -12.12 0.80 11.87
CA GLY A 43 -12.64 1.84 12.76
C GLY A 43 -11.91 3.18 12.65
N GLY A 44 -11.15 3.39 11.57
CA GLY A 44 -10.39 4.62 11.35
C GLY A 44 -11.32 5.80 11.08
N ARG A 45 -10.95 6.98 11.60
CA ARG A 45 -11.73 8.18 11.35
C ARG A 45 -11.41 8.75 9.97
N LEU A 46 -12.26 8.46 9.01
CA LEU A 46 -12.19 9.03 7.67
C LEU A 46 -12.81 10.43 7.68
N ASP A 47 -11.97 11.47 7.70
CA ASP A 47 -12.41 12.87 7.83
C ASP A 47 -13.30 13.34 6.65
N ALA A 48 -13.27 12.65 5.51
CA ALA A 48 -14.00 13.00 4.29
C ALA A 48 -14.84 11.84 3.72
N ALA A 49 -15.39 10.99 4.59
CA ALA A 49 -16.33 9.96 4.14
C ALA A 49 -17.61 10.59 3.55
N VAL A 50 -17.87 10.38 2.26
CA VAL A 50 -19.05 10.91 1.57
C VAL A 50 -19.88 9.78 0.98
N ASP A 51 -21.09 9.56 1.51
CA ASP A 51 -22.02 8.55 0.98
C ASP A 51 -21.38 7.13 0.91
N GLY A 52 -20.75 6.72 2.02
CA GLY A 52 -20.08 5.41 2.13
C GLY A 52 -18.83 5.26 1.27
N ARG A 53 -18.13 6.36 0.97
CA ARG A 53 -16.91 6.40 0.16
C ARG A 53 -15.79 7.12 0.89
N ASP A 54 -14.58 6.57 0.85
CA ASP A 54 -13.33 7.24 1.25
C ASP A 54 -12.87 8.14 0.10
N VAL A 55 -13.11 9.44 0.24
CA VAL A 55 -12.79 10.46 -0.78
C VAL A 55 -11.90 11.53 -0.14
N ASP A 56 -10.83 11.92 -0.80
CA ASP A 56 -10.03 13.09 -0.39
C ASP A 56 -9.57 13.91 -1.61
N GLU A 57 -8.91 15.03 -1.34
CA GLU A 57 -8.41 15.98 -2.35
C GLU A 57 -7.41 15.38 -3.34
N PHE A 58 -6.80 14.25 -3.03
CA PHE A 58 -5.82 13.59 -3.90
C PHE A 58 -6.47 12.68 -4.95
N ASP A 59 -7.72 12.24 -4.74
CA ASP A 59 -8.41 11.33 -5.68
C ASP A 59 -8.58 11.92 -7.09
N GLU A 60 -8.61 13.25 -7.24
CA GLU A 60 -8.76 13.89 -8.55
C GLU A 60 -7.50 13.80 -9.43
N VAL A 61 -6.32 13.65 -8.81
CA VAL A 61 -5.02 13.63 -9.49
C VAL A 61 -4.37 12.26 -9.51
N MET A 62 -4.87 11.33 -8.69
CA MET A 62 -4.35 9.97 -8.56
C MET A 62 -5.00 9.00 -9.57
N ASP A 63 -4.20 8.10 -10.12
CA ASP A 63 -4.71 6.91 -10.78
C ASP A 63 -5.17 5.90 -9.73
N HIS A 64 -6.21 5.12 -10.04
CA HIS A 64 -6.71 4.04 -9.19
C HIS A 64 -6.42 2.69 -9.84
N LEU A 65 -5.43 1.98 -9.33
CA LEU A 65 -5.19 0.58 -9.69
C LEU A 65 -6.21 -0.28 -8.98
N ILE A 66 -7.03 -1.01 -9.73
CA ILE A 66 -8.10 -1.87 -9.20
C ILE A 66 -7.90 -3.33 -9.59
N VAL A 67 -8.30 -4.22 -8.70
CA VAL A 67 -8.50 -5.65 -8.97
C VAL A 67 -9.98 -5.95 -8.86
N THR A 68 -10.55 -6.51 -9.92
CA THR A 68 -11.97 -6.85 -10.03
C THR A 68 -12.13 -8.38 -10.04
N ASP A 69 -13.01 -8.89 -9.21
CA ASP A 69 -13.46 -10.29 -9.29
C ASP A 69 -14.40 -10.44 -10.49
N THR A 70 -14.02 -11.26 -11.48
CA THR A 70 -14.79 -11.44 -12.71
C THR A 70 -16.09 -12.18 -12.51
N ALA A 71 -16.25 -12.93 -11.41
CA ALA A 71 -17.49 -13.64 -11.13
C ALA A 71 -18.60 -12.67 -10.69
N THR A 72 -18.25 -11.62 -9.95
CA THR A 72 -19.21 -10.66 -9.38
C THR A 72 -19.19 -9.29 -10.05
N GLY A 73 -18.11 -8.95 -10.76
CA GLY A 73 -17.86 -7.60 -11.27
C GLY A 73 -17.45 -6.60 -10.18
N THR A 74 -17.17 -7.06 -8.97
CA THR A 74 -16.87 -6.21 -7.82
C THR A 74 -15.38 -5.87 -7.75
N VAL A 75 -15.04 -4.62 -7.43
CA VAL A 75 -13.67 -4.22 -7.09
C VAL A 75 -13.32 -4.77 -5.70
N VAL A 76 -12.32 -5.64 -5.62
CA VAL A 76 -11.93 -6.38 -4.42
C VAL A 76 -10.53 -6.04 -3.91
N GLY A 77 -9.77 -5.27 -4.67
CA GLY A 77 -8.47 -4.74 -4.26
C GLY A 77 -8.19 -3.40 -4.93
N THR A 78 -7.49 -2.50 -4.26
CA THR A 78 -7.15 -1.19 -4.83
C THR A 78 -5.88 -0.56 -4.28
N TYR A 79 -5.22 0.25 -5.12
CA TYR A 79 -4.17 1.22 -4.79
C TYR A 79 -4.51 2.56 -5.42
N ARG A 80 -4.10 3.65 -4.76
CA ARG A 80 -3.94 4.95 -5.42
C ARG A 80 -2.50 5.17 -5.82
N LEU A 81 -2.29 5.78 -6.99
CA LEU A 81 -0.98 6.04 -7.58
C LEU A 81 -0.90 7.48 -8.06
N LEU A 82 0.06 8.25 -7.55
CA LEU A 82 0.35 9.59 -7.99
C LEU A 82 1.70 9.62 -8.73
N PRO A 83 1.71 9.65 -10.06
CA PRO A 83 2.94 9.86 -10.82
C PRO A 83 3.41 11.32 -10.69
N PRO A 84 4.71 11.59 -10.84
CA PRO A 84 5.26 12.94 -10.77
C PRO A 84 4.67 13.85 -11.85
N GLY A 85 4.54 15.15 -11.53
CA GLY A 85 4.06 16.18 -12.46
C GLY A 85 2.54 16.37 -12.50
N ARG A 86 1.74 15.55 -11.77
CA ARG A 86 0.29 15.74 -11.65
C ARG A 86 -0.12 16.65 -10.48
N SER A 87 0.70 16.71 -9.45
CA SER A 87 0.51 17.56 -8.28
C SER A 87 1.87 17.99 -7.75
N GLU A 88 1.97 19.20 -7.22
CA GLU A 88 3.15 19.66 -6.49
C GLU A 88 3.22 19.07 -5.07
N ARG A 89 2.06 18.65 -4.53
CA ARG A 89 1.91 18.10 -3.18
C ARG A 89 1.56 16.62 -3.24
N LEU A 90 2.31 15.83 -2.47
CA LEU A 90 2.08 14.41 -2.22
C LEU A 90 1.23 14.22 -0.96
N TYR A 91 0.56 13.07 -0.82
CA TYR A 91 -0.08 12.71 0.45
C TYR A 91 0.97 12.61 1.56
N SER A 92 2.12 11.98 1.28
CA SER A 92 3.21 11.87 2.23
C SER A 92 3.79 13.22 2.68
N ASP A 93 3.57 14.32 1.94
CA ASP A 93 3.96 15.67 2.41
C ASP A 93 3.10 16.14 3.62
N THR A 94 1.92 15.52 3.85
CA THR A 94 1.06 15.83 5.01
C THR A 94 1.55 15.17 6.30
N GLU A 95 2.34 14.11 6.18
CA GLU A 95 2.89 13.35 7.31
C GLU A 95 4.39 13.61 7.50
N PHE A 96 5.12 13.90 6.42
CA PHE A 96 6.58 14.04 6.45
C PHE A 96 7.05 15.31 5.74
N ASP A 97 8.16 15.87 6.21
CA ASP A 97 8.97 16.81 5.47
C ASP A 97 9.83 16.06 4.44
N LEU A 98 9.36 16.06 3.20
CA LEU A 98 10.03 15.42 2.08
C LEU A 98 10.95 16.37 1.29
N ARG A 99 11.19 17.60 1.76
CA ARG A 99 12.05 18.59 1.07
C ARG A 99 13.51 18.17 1.01
N GLY A 100 13.94 17.29 1.92
CA GLY A 100 15.29 16.74 1.97
C GLY A 100 15.58 15.70 0.89
N LEU A 101 14.55 15.15 0.22
CA LEU A 101 14.76 14.17 -0.85
C LEU A 101 15.43 14.81 -2.08
N PRO A 102 16.35 14.11 -2.75
CA PRO A 102 16.97 14.60 -3.98
C PRO A 102 15.92 14.89 -5.06
N ALA A 103 16.15 15.94 -5.84
CA ALA A 103 15.20 16.40 -6.86
C ALA A 103 14.94 15.30 -7.91
N GLU A 104 15.97 14.56 -8.29
CA GLU A 104 15.89 13.43 -9.21
C GLU A 104 15.00 12.31 -8.69
N VAL A 105 15.01 12.05 -7.37
CA VAL A 105 14.13 11.08 -6.74
C VAL A 105 12.69 11.57 -6.84
N ARG A 106 12.41 12.80 -6.37
CA ARG A 106 11.05 13.37 -6.41
C ARG A 106 10.48 13.40 -7.83
N SER A 107 11.28 13.75 -8.83
CA SER A 107 10.85 13.84 -10.24
C SER A 107 10.59 12.48 -10.91
N SER A 108 11.02 11.37 -10.30
CA SER A 108 10.90 10.01 -10.84
C SER A 108 10.22 9.06 -9.86
N MET A 109 9.50 9.60 -8.88
CA MET A 109 8.84 8.85 -7.80
C MET A 109 7.34 8.82 -8.02
N VAL A 110 6.79 7.61 -8.09
CA VAL A 110 5.35 7.37 -7.98
C VAL A 110 5.03 7.20 -6.50
N GLU A 111 4.16 8.04 -5.96
CA GLU A 111 3.58 7.80 -4.63
C GLU A 111 2.44 6.78 -4.75
N ALA A 112 2.45 5.77 -3.89
CA ALA A 112 1.39 4.78 -3.77
C ALA A 112 0.80 4.79 -2.36
N GLY A 113 -0.52 4.68 -2.27
CA GLY A 113 -1.22 4.71 -0.99
C GLY A 113 -2.60 4.07 -1.04
N ARG A 114 -3.27 4.09 0.12
CA ARG A 114 -4.63 3.55 0.31
C ARG A 114 -4.81 2.12 -0.21
N ALA A 115 -3.79 1.30 0.02
CA ALA A 115 -3.78 -0.11 -0.36
C ALA A 115 -4.76 -0.91 0.50
N CYS A 116 -5.78 -1.52 -0.10
CA CYS A 116 -6.67 -2.42 0.63
C CYS A 116 -7.19 -3.57 -0.22
N VAL A 117 -7.55 -4.66 0.45
CA VAL A 117 -8.16 -5.86 -0.13
C VAL A 117 -9.40 -6.21 0.69
N HIS A 118 -10.50 -6.47 -0.02
CA HIS A 118 -11.76 -6.92 0.57
C HIS A 118 -11.53 -8.16 1.44
N ALA A 119 -12.14 -8.22 2.63
CA ALA A 119 -11.88 -9.27 3.63
C ALA A 119 -11.97 -10.70 3.04
N ASP A 120 -13.04 -10.96 2.29
CA ASP A 120 -13.29 -12.27 1.66
C ASP A 120 -12.32 -12.66 0.53
N HIS A 121 -11.48 -11.72 0.07
CA HIS A 121 -10.54 -11.93 -1.04
C HIS A 121 -9.06 -11.90 -0.61
N ARG A 122 -8.78 -11.96 0.70
CA ARG A 122 -7.41 -11.97 1.26
C ARG A 122 -6.73 -13.34 1.16
N SER A 123 -6.81 -13.98 0.00
CA SER A 123 -6.21 -15.28 -0.31
C SER A 123 -4.75 -15.21 -0.77
N GLY A 124 -4.18 -14.00 -0.88
CA GLY A 124 -2.86 -13.76 -1.48
C GLY A 124 -2.90 -13.48 -2.99
N ALA A 125 -3.90 -14.00 -3.71
CA ALA A 125 -4.02 -13.80 -5.16
C ALA A 125 -4.21 -12.33 -5.54
N VAL A 126 -5.15 -11.64 -4.87
CA VAL A 126 -5.47 -10.23 -5.14
C VAL A 126 -4.28 -9.32 -4.83
N ILE A 127 -3.60 -9.51 -3.70
CA ILE A 127 -2.43 -8.69 -3.37
C ILE A 127 -1.28 -8.93 -4.35
N ASN A 128 -1.03 -10.16 -4.79
CA ASN A 128 0.00 -10.44 -5.81
C ASN A 128 -0.31 -9.73 -7.14
N LEU A 129 -1.58 -9.71 -7.55
CA LEU A 129 -2.04 -8.98 -8.74
C LEU A 129 -1.89 -7.47 -8.59
N MET A 130 -2.26 -6.91 -7.45
CA MET A 130 -2.02 -5.49 -7.14
C MET A 130 -0.54 -5.14 -7.22
N TRP A 131 0.34 -5.98 -6.67
CA TRP A 131 1.78 -5.77 -6.71
C TRP A 131 2.36 -5.88 -8.12
N ALA A 132 1.90 -6.85 -8.92
CA ALA A 132 2.27 -6.95 -10.34
C ALA A 132 1.80 -5.73 -11.14
N GLY A 133 0.56 -5.28 -10.90
CA GLY A 133 0.00 -4.06 -11.50
C GLY A 133 0.79 -2.81 -11.13
N LEU A 134 1.15 -2.67 -9.85
CA LEU A 134 1.95 -1.56 -9.32
C LEU A 134 3.34 -1.51 -9.96
N ALA A 135 4.04 -2.64 -9.98
CA ALA A 135 5.36 -2.71 -10.58
C ALA A 135 5.32 -2.46 -12.09
N ARG A 136 4.33 -3.01 -12.81
CA ARG A 136 4.11 -2.72 -14.23
C ARG A 136 3.82 -1.24 -14.47
N TYR A 137 3.02 -0.61 -13.61
CA TYR A 137 2.73 0.82 -13.70
C TYR A 137 4.02 1.65 -13.61
N VAL A 138 4.83 1.43 -12.57
CA VAL A 138 6.09 2.17 -12.36
C VAL A 138 7.06 1.95 -13.53
N LEU A 139 7.25 0.70 -13.95
CA LEU A 139 8.18 0.35 -15.02
C LEU A 139 7.74 0.88 -16.41
N LEU A 140 6.46 0.76 -16.76
CA LEU A 140 5.96 1.21 -18.07
C LEU A 140 5.78 2.73 -18.16
N SER A 141 5.61 3.43 -17.03
CA SER A 141 5.60 4.89 -16.98
C SER A 141 7.00 5.51 -17.02
N GLY A 142 8.06 4.69 -16.95
CA GLY A 142 9.45 5.15 -16.98
C GLY A 142 9.92 5.77 -15.66
N HIS A 143 9.18 5.56 -14.58
CA HIS A 143 9.56 6.02 -13.25
C HIS A 143 10.46 5.00 -12.55
N ARG A 144 11.36 5.49 -11.71
CA ARG A 144 12.34 4.65 -11.01
C ARG A 144 11.93 4.32 -9.59
N TYR A 145 11.30 5.27 -8.90
CA TYR A 145 11.03 5.14 -7.49
C TYR A 145 9.55 4.89 -7.23
N LEU A 146 9.29 4.06 -6.23
CA LEU A 146 7.98 3.86 -5.64
C LEU A 146 8.07 4.26 -4.18
N ALA A 147 7.19 5.14 -3.71
CA ALA A 147 7.19 5.55 -2.32
C ALA A 147 5.79 5.64 -1.73
N GLY A 148 5.69 5.74 -0.42
CA GLY A 148 4.43 6.01 0.26
C GLY A 148 4.52 5.75 1.75
N CYS A 149 3.41 6.00 2.45
CA CYS A 149 3.29 5.75 3.87
C CYS A 149 2.82 4.31 4.12
N ALA A 150 3.59 3.56 4.87
CA ALA A 150 3.25 2.21 5.30
C ALA A 150 2.90 2.20 6.79
N SER A 151 1.62 1.99 7.09
CA SER A 151 1.06 2.07 8.42
C SER A 151 1.25 0.78 9.22
N VAL A 152 1.68 0.92 10.47
CA VAL A 152 1.81 -0.17 11.44
C VAL A 152 0.92 0.12 12.65
N PRO A 153 -0.11 -0.68 12.92
CA PRO A 153 -0.99 -0.45 14.06
C PRO A 153 -0.28 -0.45 15.41
N LEU A 154 -0.73 0.43 16.30
CA LEU A 154 -0.25 0.53 17.68
C LEU A 154 -1.12 -0.27 18.67
N ALA A 155 -2.18 -0.91 18.18
CA ALA A 155 -3.19 -1.59 18.99
C ALA A 155 -2.67 -2.82 19.76
N ASP A 156 -1.51 -3.37 19.38
CA ASP A 156 -0.85 -4.51 20.02
C ASP A 156 0.08 -4.12 21.18
N GLY A 157 -0.08 -2.90 21.72
CA GLY A 157 0.83 -2.36 22.72
C GLY A 157 2.18 -1.94 22.11
N GLU A 158 2.15 -1.46 20.87
CA GLU A 158 3.30 -0.93 20.11
C GLU A 158 4.34 -1.96 19.67
N GLN A 159 4.06 -3.26 19.80
CA GLN A 159 5.04 -4.30 19.55
C GLN A 159 5.44 -4.37 18.06
N ALA A 160 4.47 -4.36 17.15
CA ALA A 160 4.71 -4.35 15.71
C ALA A 160 5.45 -3.09 15.27
N ALA A 161 5.06 -1.91 15.78
CA ALA A 161 5.68 -0.63 15.45
C ALA A 161 7.12 -0.55 15.96
N ALA A 162 7.39 -1.03 17.18
CA ALA A 162 8.74 -1.13 17.73
C ALA A 162 9.62 -2.06 16.89
N GLY A 163 9.12 -3.24 16.50
CA GLY A 163 9.83 -4.17 15.64
C GLY A 163 10.11 -3.61 14.24
N ALA A 164 9.13 -2.91 13.65
CA ALA A 164 9.27 -2.20 12.39
C ALA A 164 10.33 -1.10 12.47
N TRP A 165 10.32 -0.31 13.55
CA TRP A 165 11.28 0.77 13.71
C TRP A 165 12.71 0.25 13.90
N LEU A 166 12.88 -0.82 14.69
CA LEU A 166 14.17 -1.51 14.83
C LEU A 166 14.68 -2.04 13.48
N LEU A 167 13.81 -2.60 12.64
CA LEU A 167 14.17 -3.01 11.29
C LEU A 167 14.58 -1.82 10.41
N GLY A 168 13.84 -0.72 10.51
CA GLY A 168 14.08 0.51 9.75
C GLY A 168 15.34 1.26 10.16
N THR A 169 15.87 1.04 11.36
CA THR A 169 17.14 1.66 11.81
C THR A 169 18.36 0.74 11.62
N THR A 170 18.14 -0.57 11.44
CA THR A 170 19.24 -1.56 11.38
C THR A 170 19.42 -2.17 9.98
N LYS A 171 18.37 -2.80 9.43
CA LYS A 171 18.45 -3.63 8.21
C LYS A 171 17.93 -2.92 6.96
N HIS A 172 16.97 -2.01 7.14
CA HIS A 172 16.26 -1.34 6.05
C HIS A 172 16.41 0.18 6.10
N ALA A 173 17.41 0.68 6.81
CA ALA A 173 17.64 2.11 6.91
C ALA A 173 18.01 2.71 5.55
N ALA A 174 17.35 3.81 5.20
CA ALA A 174 17.70 4.57 4.01
C ALA A 174 19.08 5.24 4.17
N PRO A 175 19.81 5.44 3.05
CA PRO A 175 20.98 6.33 3.00
C PRO A 175 20.64 7.72 3.58
N PRO A 176 21.59 8.45 4.19
CA PRO A 176 21.33 9.75 4.82
C PRO A 176 20.59 10.75 3.93
N GLU A 177 20.92 10.80 2.64
CA GLU A 177 20.32 11.68 1.64
C GLU A 177 18.87 11.32 1.27
N MET A 178 18.43 10.10 1.59
CA MET A 178 17.05 9.64 1.34
C MET A 178 16.18 9.74 2.59
N ARG A 179 16.71 10.29 3.69
CA ARG A 179 15.97 10.38 4.95
C ARG A 179 15.00 11.56 4.96
N VAL A 180 13.86 11.33 5.60
CA VAL A 180 12.78 12.30 5.78
C VAL A 180 12.40 12.37 7.25
N HIS A 181 11.71 13.44 7.64
CA HIS A 181 11.33 13.68 9.03
C HIS A 181 9.81 13.78 9.16
N PRO A 182 9.19 13.08 10.12
CA PRO A 182 7.75 13.21 10.38
C PRO A 182 7.43 14.59 10.96
N HIS A 183 6.23 15.09 10.71
CA HIS A 183 5.73 16.33 11.31
C HIS A 183 5.30 16.13 12.78
N ASP A 184 4.75 14.96 13.11
CA ASP A 184 4.42 14.50 14.48
C ASP A 184 5.09 13.13 14.70
N PRO A 185 6.34 13.07 15.19
CA PRO A 185 7.05 11.81 15.38
C PRO A 185 6.35 10.91 16.39
N TRP A 186 6.18 9.62 16.05
CA TRP A 186 5.80 8.63 17.05
C TRP A 186 6.96 8.35 18.00
N ILE A 187 6.66 8.36 19.31
CA ILE A 187 7.61 8.08 20.38
C ILE A 187 7.10 6.85 21.13
N PRO A 188 7.86 5.73 21.17
CA PRO A 188 7.46 4.51 21.82
C PRO A 188 7.41 4.74 23.32
N SER A 189 6.40 4.16 23.94
CA SER A 189 6.19 4.19 25.39
C SER A 189 7.29 3.45 26.17
N ARG A 190 8.06 2.60 25.48
CA ARG A 190 9.17 1.80 26.03
C ARG A 190 10.43 1.97 25.17
N PRO A 191 11.62 1.81 25.76
CA PRO A 191 12.85 1.76 24.98
C PRO A 191 12.81 0.65 23.91
N LEU A 192 13.42 0.92 22.75
CA LEU A 192 13.59 -0.06 21.69
C LEU A 192 14.84 -0.91 21.96
N ASP A 193 14.75 -1.84 22.90
CA ASP A 193 15.86 -2.69 23.37
C ASP A 193 15.79 -4.15 22.85
N GLY A 194 14.78 -4.46 22.03
CA GLY A 194 14.58 -5.77 21.42
C GLY A 194 15.37 -6.00 20.12
N GLU A 195 15.22 -7.22 19.58
CA GLU A 195 15.80 -7.60 18.29
C GLU A 195 14.86 -7.25 17.12
N PRO A 196 15.39 -6.80 15.96
CA PRO A 196 14.58 -6.54 14.77
C PRO A 196 13.86 -7.81 14.28
N SER A 197 12.52 -7.79 14.30
CA SER A 197 11.68 -8.94 13.95
C SER A 197 10.70 -8.63 12.83
N TYR A 198 10.55 -9.57 11.89
CA TYR A 198 9.55 -9.50 10.83
C TYR A 198 8.21 -10.10 11.23
N ALA A 199 8.12 -10.79 12.37
CA ALA A 199 6.97 -11.65 12.72
C ALA A 199 5.65 -10.88 12.78
N GLU A 200 5.68 -9.69 13.37
CA GLU A 200 4.49 -8.85 13.61
C GLU A 200 4.29 -7.75 12.56
N LEU A 201 5.13 -7.71 11.51
CA LEU A 201 4.97 -6.69 10.48
C LEU A 201 3.66 -6.89 9.71
N PRO A 202 2.92 -5.80 9.44
CA PRO A 202 1.83 -5.82 8.48
C PRO A 202 2.30 -6.46 7.16
N PRO A 203 1.47 -7.32 6.53
CA PRO A 203 1.88 -8.07 5.34
C PRO A 203 2.42 -7.18 4.21
N LEU A 204 1.86 -5.97 4.07
CA LEU A 204 2.24 -5.03 3.04
C LEU A 204 3.64 -4.44 3.28
N LEU A 205 3.92 -3.93 4.48
CA LEU A 205 5.25 -3.44 4.86
C LEU A 205 6.29 -4.58 4.73
N ARG A 206 5.96 -5.78 5.20
CA ARG A 206 6.81 -6.97 5.04
C ARG A 206 7.09 -7.28 3.56
N GLY A 207 6.12 -7.05 2.68
CA GLY A 207 6.31 -7.12 1.23
C GLY A 207 7.36 -6.12 0.75
N TYR A 208 7.23 -4.85 1.14
CA TYR A 208 8.10 -3.77 0.63
C TYR A 208 9.56 -3.99 1.06
N LEU A 209 9.77 -4.34 2.33
CA LEU A 209 11.11 -4.64 2.84
C LEU A 209 11.73 -5.86 2.16
N ARG A 210 10.94 -6.86 1.78
CA ARG A 210 11.43 -8.06 1.09
C ARG A 210 11.90 -7.78 -0.32
N VAL A 211 11.32 -6.81 -1.01
CA VAL A 211 11.75 -6.40 -2.35
C VAL A 211 12.87 -5.36 -2.34
N GLY A 212 13.29 -4.92 -1.14
CA GLY A 212 14.45 -4.05 -0.94
C GLY A 212 14.13 -2.59 -0.69
N ALA A 213 12.90 -2.25 -0.31
CA ALA A 213 12.54 -0.89 0.05
C ALA A 213 13.22 -0.45 1.35
N TRP A 214 13.55 0.84 1.46
CA TRP A 214 14.04 1.45 2.70
C TRP A 214 12.90 2.02 3.53
N MET A 215 13.16 2.12 4.83
CA MET A 215 12.44 2.96 5.76
C MET A 215 13.27 4.24 5.95
N CYS A 216 12.67 5.38 5.63
CA CYS A 216 13.41 6.61 5.39
C CYS A 216 13.52 7.51 6.62
N GLY A 217 13.25 7.03 7.82
CA GLY A 217 13.33 7.86 9.01
C GLY A 217 12.53 7.30 10.17
N SER A 218 12.35 8.14 11.19
CA SER A 218 11.40 7.87 12.27
C SER A 218 9.97 7.91 11.73
N PRO A 219 9.07 7.08 12.29
CA PRO A 219 7.68 7.09 11.88
C PRO A 219 6.92 8.33 12.36
N GLN A 220 5.88 8.68 11.59
CA GLN A 220 4.82 9.61 11.95
C GLN A 220 3.82 8.91 12.89
N HIS A 221 3.28 9.64 13.86
CA HIS A 221 2.15 9.18 14.67
C HIS A 221 0.84 9.56 13.98
N ASP A 222 0.17 8.60 13.35
CA ASP A 222 -1.19 8.80 12.87
C ASP A 222 -2.18 8.50 14.00
N ARG A 223 -2.68 9.60 14.58
CA ARG A 223 -3.64 9.55 15.70
C ARG A 223 -5.05 9.19 15.25
N ALA A 224 -5.40 9.39 13.98
CA ALA A 224 -6.73 9.10 13.46
C ALA A 224 -6.94 7.59 13.29
N PHE A 225 -5.87 6.87 12.94
CA PHE A 225 -5.87 5.41 12.80
C PHE A 225 -5.20 4.68 13.97
N ASN A 226 -4.50 5.40 14.85
CA ASN A 226 -3.68 4.83 15.92
C ASN A 226 -2.57 3.92 15.35
N ASP A 227 -1.88 4.44 14.34
CA ASP A 227 -0.82 3.78 13.60
C ASP A 227 0.51 4.56 13.72
N ALA A 228 1.63 3.85 13.62
CA ALA A 228 2.92 4.42 13.27
C ALA A 228 3.12 4.30 11.76
N ASP A 229 3.13 5.43 11.07
CA ASP A 229 3.35 5.49 9.63
C ASP A 229 4.82 5.62 9.31
N PHE A 230 5.32 4.79 8.41
CA PHE A 230 6.69 4.86 7.94
C PHE A 230 6.73 5.31 6.49
N PHE A 231 7.51 6.34 6.17
CA PHE A 231 7.81 6.66 4.77
C PHE A 231 8.75 5.58 4.21
N VAL A 232 8.22 4.82 3.24
CA VAL A 232 8.92 3.72 2.58
C VAL A 232 9.28 4.13 1.17
N LEU A 233 10.51 3.83 0.74
CA LEU A 233 11.02 4.16 -0.60
C LEU A 233 11.67 2.92 -1.22
N LEU A 234 11.19 2.52 -2.39
CA LEU A 234 11.78 1.49 -3.22
C LEU A 234 12.44 2.11 -4.45
N ASP A 235 13.73 1.84 -4.61
CA ASP A 235 14.45 2.04 -5.85
C ASP A 235 14.31 0.79 -6.73
N THR A 236 13.57 0.88 -7.84
CA THR A 236 13.34 -0.28 -8.71
C THR A 236 14.60 -0.80 -9.39
N GLU A 237 15.67 0.00 -9.49
CA GLU A 237 16.97 -0.46 -10.00
C GLU A 237 17.72 -1.32 -8.96
N ARG A 238 17.40 -1.18 -7.67
CA ARG A 238 17.99 -1.97 -6.58
C ARG A 238 17.14 -3.17 -6.18
N MET A 239 15.95 -3.29 -6.78
CA MET A 239 15.06 -4.41 -6.57
C MET A 239 15.73 -5.71 -7.01
N ASN A 240 15.58 -6.76 -6.21
CA ASN A 240 16.16 -8.06 -6.52
C ASN A 240 15.67 -8.58 -7.90
N ASP A 241 16.59 -9.05 -8.75
CA ASP A 241 16.31 -9.56 -10.10
C ASP A 241 15.20 -10.60 -10.18
N ARG A 242 15.04 -11.42 -9.13
CA ARG A 242 13.94 -12.38 -9.05
C ARG A 242 12.59 -11.68 -9.06
N TYR A 243 12.45 -10.60 -8.27
CA TYR A 243 11.21 -9.84 -8.16
C TYR A 243 11.00 -8.96 -9.40
N ARG A 244 12.06 -8.34 -9.93
CA ARG A 244 11.99 -7.61 -11.19
C ARG A 244 11.45 -8.47 -12.33
N ARG A 245 11.97 -9.69 -12.51
CA ARG A 245 11.47 -10.66 -13.53
C ARG A 245 10.04 -11.08 -13.28
N TYR A 246 9.72 -11.44 -12.04
CA TYR A 246 8.36 -11.80 -11.63
C TYR A 246 7.35 -10.69 -11.97
N PHE A 247 7.69 -9.44 -11.68
CA PHE A 247 6.82 -8.29 -11.94
C PHE A 247 6.72 -7.91 -13.43
N LEU A 248 7.78 -8.13 -14.20
CA LEU A 248 7.77 -7.92 -15.65
C LEU A 248 7.01 -9.01 -16.43
N GLY A 249 6.53 -10.05 -15.74
CA GLY A 249 5.88 -11.19 -16.41
C GLY A 249 6.85 -12.05 -17.19
N GLU A 250 8.16 -11.92 -16.93
CA GLU A 250 9.19 -12.83 -17.41
C GLU A 250 9.06 -14.12 -16.57
N SER A 251 8.20 -15.01 -17.04
CA SER A 251 8.04 -16.35 -16.49
C SER A 251 9.40 -17.04 -16.39
N GLN A 252 9.65 -17.75 -15.28
CA GLN A 252 10.78 -18.69 -15.18
C GLN A 252 10.67 -19.78 -16.27
#